data_AF-A0A7X3VK08-F1
#
_entry.id   AF-A0A7X3VK08-F1
#
_cell.length_a   1.000
_cell.length_b   1.000
_cell.length_c   1.000
_cell.angle_alpha   90.00
_cell.angle_beta   90.00
_cell.angle_gamma   90.00
#
_symmetry.space_group_name_H-M   'P 1'
#
loop_
_entity.id
_entity.type
_entity.pdbx_description
1 polymer ?
#
loop_
_entity_poly.entity_id
_entity_poly.type
_entity_poly.pdbx_seq_one_letter_code
_entity_poly.pdbx_strand_id
1 'polypeptide(L)'
;MSISRWITLMLTLLVCGCSKEYLVWYGHSPDRLHRVEVIEKDKRQQLKLDATLSQPYLGVALETIVFSEDSQRFAYAAKTDAGWIVTVDGVHSRPWTGIGEILFGPGQQLAYVASDSDGWQVVREGVRSAPFEAVMQGSLTFSPDGHFLAFVIAEGNQFRVVVKGELGPLYEGIGALRFGPNSKQLAYIVRKGGRQYLALDNQLLGPFNAIADFTLGSNGRLGMLVRSDDGWRAVIDGQESEVFDNFSSIRFSQGGQYAYAAERDDNWFIIRDGTRSLAFSSVSQLTFAGESLFYEASWDGDTFVVADTIRGTSLKWVGRLIVSPDGLHLAYMGQPWGRSVSVFYDGAVMDVPHAISGTLVLSNDYQHWACLVQDERDGGIDIIIDGQFRAPFDLEEMMALIMLTPNASGAQHEKMIRRWVKAELEAYYADVASTQPSAISKHTSRK
;
A
#
# COMPACT_ATOMS: atom_id res chain seq x y z
N MET A 1 -51.16 26.35 -8.94
CA MET A 1 -50.51 27.51 -9.59
C MET A 1 -49.01 27.32 -9.40
N SER A 2 -48.28 26.84 -10.40
CA SER A 2 -47.81 27.59 -11.58
C SER A 2 -46.41 28.17 -11.27
N ILE A 3 -45.33 27.51 -11.73
CA ILE A 3 -44.51 27.88 -12.93
C ILE A 3 -43.39 28.89 -12.52
N SER A 4 -42.11 28.78 -12.87
CA SER A 4 -41.36 27.85 -13.73
C SER A 4 -39.87 28.21 -13.85
N ARG A 5 -39.10 27.25 -14.40
CA ARG A 5 -38.00 27.37 -15.39
C ARG A 5 -36.66 27.92 -14.89
N TRP A 6 -35.56 27.20 -15.13
CA TRP A 6 -34.87 27.01 -16.43
C TRP A 6 -33.75 25.93 -16.21
N ILE A 7 -33.31 25.01 -17.08
CA ILE A 7 -33.38 24.80 -18.55
C ILE A 7 -33.18 23.30 -18.86
N THR A 8 -34.02 22.75 -19.75
CA THR A 8 -33.67 21.65 -20.66
C THR A 8 -33.45 22.29 -22.04
N LEU A 9 -32.33 22.05 -22.71
CA LEU A 9 -32.25 22.23 -24.15
C LEU A 9 -31.29 21.21 -24.78
N MET A 10 -31.89 20.10 -25.21
CA MET A 10 -31.36 19.25 -26.27
C MET A 10 -31.98 19.78 -27.57
N LEU A 11 -31.16 20.36 -28.45
CA LEU A 11 -31.57 20.71 -29.81
C LEU A 11 -30.38 20.51 -30.77
N THR A 12 -30.57 19.54 -31.66
CA THR A 12 -29.66 19.13 -32.73
C THR A 12 -29.54 20.20 -33.81
N LEU A 13 -28.31 20.62 -34.08
CA LEU A 13 -27.89 21.20 -35.36
C LEU A 13 -26.70 20.38 -35.87
N LEU A 14 -26.95 19.57 -36.91
CA LEU A 14 -25.90 18.95 -37.71
C LEU A 14 -25.12 20.05 -38.44
N VAL A 15 -23.81 20.12 -38.20
CA VAL A 15 -22.62 20.38 -39.06
C VAL A 15 -21.51 20.67 -38.03
N CYS A 16 -20.51 19.86 -37.68
CA CYS A 16 -19.71 18.82 -38.35
C CYS A 16 -19.75 17.50 -37.56
N GLY A 17 -19.37 16.39 -38.18
CA GLY A 17 -19.23 15.08 -37.52
C GLY A 17 -18.09 15.01 -36.49
N CYS A 18 -18.20 15.77 -35.40
CA CYS A 18 -17.43 15.53 -34.18
C CYS A 18 -18.23 14.57 -33.33
N SER A 19 -17.86 13.29 -33.39
CA SER A 19 -18.24 12.33 -32.38
C SER A 19 -17.91 12.87 -31.00
N LYS A 20 -18.88 12.80 -30.07
CA LYS A 20 -18.70 13.28 -28.70
C LYS A 20 -17.62 12.44 -28.03
N GLU A 21 -16.67 13.13 -27.44
CA GLU A 21 -15.63 12.55 -26.59
C GLU A 21 -16.16 12.48 -25.15
N TYR A 22 -15.95 11.34 -24.48
CA TYR A 22 -16.36 11.11 -23.10
C TYR A 22 -15.16 10.72 -22.26
N LEU A 23 -14.96 11.39 -21.13
CA LEU A 23 -13.99 10.95 -20.13
C LEU A 23 -14.55 9.70 -19.44
N VAL A 24 -13.85 8.57 -19.59
CA VAL A 24 -14.20 7.29 -18.97
C VAL A 24 -13.62 7.21 -17.56
N TRP A 25 -12.35 7.61 -17.43
CA TRP A 25 -11.61 7.56 -16.17
C TRP A 25 -10.44 8.53 -16.21
N TYR A 26 -10.00 9.02 -15.06
CA TYR A 26 -8.73 9.72 -14.92
C TYR A 26 -8.09 9.43 -13.57
N GLY A 27 -6.79 9.69 -13.48
CA GLY A 27 -6.00 9.63 -12.26
C GLY A 27 -4.63 10.27 -12.47
N HIS A 28 -3.76 10.18 -11.46
CA HIS A 28 -2.39 10.68 -11.55
C HIS A 28 -1.34 9.62 -11.19
N SER A 29 -0.10 9.89 -11.56
CA SER A 29 1.10 9.18 -11.10
C SER A 29 1.27 9.27 -9.57
N PRO A 30 2.11 8.42 -8.94
CA PRO A 30 2.36 8.43 -7.49
C PRO A 30 2.77 9.79 -6.92
N ASP A 31 3.66 10.51 -7.60
CA ASP A 31 4.06 11.89 -7.28
C ASP A 31 3.05 12.97 -7.73
N ARG A 32 1.96 12.54 -8.36
CA ARG A 32 0.87 13.36 -8.92
C ARG A 32 1.27 14.36 -10.00
N LEU A 33 2.50 14.30 -10.52
CA LEU A 33 2.98 15.23 -11.55
C LEU A 33 2.48 14.89 -12.95
N HIS A 34 2.07 13.64 -13.18
CA HIS A 34 1.54 13.18 -14.46
C HIS A 34 0.07 12.80 -14.34
N ARG A 35 -0.76 13.27 -15.28
CA ARG A 35 -2.19 12.96 -15.35
C ARG A 35 -2.46 11.95 -16.45
N VAL A 36 -3.21 10.91 -16.13
CA VAL A 36 -3.70 9.92 -17.08
C VAL A 36 -5.21 10.04 -17.23
N GLU A 37 -5.68 10.02 -18.48
CA GLU A 37 -7.10 10.05 -18.83
C GLU A 37 -7.39 8.92 -19.82
N VAL A 38 -8.50 8.23 -19.64
CA VAL A 38 -9.06 7.33 -20.66
C VAL A 38 -10.27 8.00 -21.26
N ILE A 39 -10.19 8.25 -22.56
CA ILE A 39 -11.19 9.00 -23.32
C ILE A 39 -11.82 8.05 -24.33
N GLU A 40 -13.15 8.04 -24.41
CA GLU A 40 -13.90 7.28 -25.39
C GLU A 40 -14.45 8.19 -26.49
N LYS A 41 -14.20 7.78 -27.75
CA LYS A 41 -14.70 8.43 -28.96
C LYS A 41 -15.00 7.37 -30.00
N ASP A 42 -16.18 7.41 -30.60
CA ASP A 42 -16.60 6.45 -31.65
C ASP A 42 -16.45 4.97 -31.25
N LYS A 43 -16.79 4.64 -29.99
CA LYS A 43 -16.64 3.30 -29.39
C LYS A 43 -15.19 2.77 -29.39
N ARG A 44 -14.22 3.67 -29.49
CA ARG A 44 -12.80 3.41 -29.31
C ARG A 44 -12.32 4.18 -28.09
N GLN A 45 -11.38 3.60 -27.35
CA GLN A 45 -10.77 4.25 -26.21
C GLN A 45 -9.34 4.64 -26.52
N GLN A 46 -8.93 5.81 -26.06
CA GLN A 46 -7.57 6.32 -26.12
C GLN A 46 -7.10 6.64 -24.71
N LEU A 47 -5.84 6.37 -24.44
CA LEU A 47 -5.18 6.78 -23.22
C LEU A 47 -4.41 8.07 -23.50
N LYS A 48 -4.63 9.07 -22.67
CA LYS A 48 -3.91 10.34 -22.69
C LYS A 48 -3.04 10.42 -21.44
N LEU A 49 -1.73 10.52 -21.61
CA LEU A 49 -0.77 10.79 -20.56
C LEU A 49 -0.25 12.22 -20.77
N ASP A 50 -0.63 13.13 -19.88
CA ASP A 50 -0.41 14.57 -20.00
C ASP A 50 -0.90 15.11 -21.36
N ALA A 51 0.02 15.57 -22.22
CA ALA A 51 -0.28 16.06 -23.55
C ALA A 51 -0.24 14.97 -24.65
N THR A 52 0.19 13.75 -24.30
CA THR A 52 0.42 12.67 -25.26
C THR A 52 -0.78 11.74 -25.33
N LEU A 53 -1.38 11.62 -26.52
CA LEU A 53 -2.53 10.76 -26.77
C LEU A 53 -2.11 9.49 -27.52
N SER A 54 -2.56 8.33 -27.05
CA SER A 54 -2.31 7.05 -27.71
C SER A 54 -3.12 6.90 -29.01
N GLN A 55 -2.78 5.89 -29.81
CA GLN A 55 -3.69 5.41 -30.86
C GLN A 55 -5.02 4.91 -30.28
N PRO A 56 -6.12 4.88 -31.06
CA PRO A 56 -7.40 4.35 -30.62
C PRO A 56 -7.38 2.82 -30.50
N TYR A 57 -7.93 2.33 -29.39
CA TYR A 57 -8.09 0.91 -29.07
C TYR A 57 -9.56 0.52 -29.06
N LEU A 58 -9.86 -0.78 -29.15
CA LEU A 58 -11.20 -1.31 -28.87
C LEU A 58 -11.60 -1.11 -27.40
N GLY A 59 -10.62 -1.03 -26.50
CA GLY A 59 -10.80 -0.76 -25.08
C GLY A 59 -9.46 -0.73 -24.33
N VAL A 60 -9.43 -0.04 -23.20
CA VAL A 60 -8.30 0.00 -22.26
C VAL A 60 -8.73 -0.73 -20.98
N ALA A 61 -7.88 -1.64 -20.50
CA ALA A 61 -8.14 -2.34 -19.23
C ALA A 61 -7.72 -1.42 -18.07
N LEU A 62 -8.67 -0.72 -17.48
CA LEU A 62 -8.44 0.34 -16.49
C LEU A 62 -7.67 -0.17 -15.26
N GLU A 63 -7.93 -1.41 -14.84
CA GLU A 63 -7.28 -2.08 -13.71
C GLU A 63 -5.80 -2.40 -13.92
N THR A 64 -5.29 -2.24 -15.15
CA THR A 64 -3.90 -2.53 -15.51
C THR A 64 -3.04 -1.27 -15.66
N ILE A 65 -3.63 -0.08 -15.51
CA ILE A 65 -2.92 1.19 -15.60
C ILE A 65 -2.03 1.34 -14.36
N VAL A 66 -0.70 1.30 -14.56
CA VAL A 66 0.28 1.33 -13.47
C VAL A 66 1.46 2.23 -13.79
N PHE A 67 1.96 2.92 -12.76
CA PHE A 67 3.21 3.68 -12.79
C PHE A 67 4.28 2.96 -11.97
N SER A 68 5.56 3.19 -12.28
CA SER A 68 6.64 2.90 -11.34
C SER A 68 6.52 3.79 -10.10
N GLU A 69 7.13 3.37 -8.99
CA GLU A 69 7.03 4.09 -7.71
C GLU A 69 7.57 5.52 -7.77
N ASP A 70 8.56 5.77 -8.64
CA ASP A 70 9.15 7.09 -8.91
C ASP A 70 8.47 7.85 -10.07
N SER A 71 7.31 7.37 -10.53
CA SER A 71 6.52 7.93 -11.62
C SER A 71 7.21 8.01 -13.00
N GLN A 72 8.41 7.45 -13.17
CA GLN A 72 9.18 7.57 -14.42
C GLN A 72 8.80 6.57 -15.51
N ARG A 73 8.11 5.48 -15.15
CA ARG A 73 7.60 4.48 -16.09
C ARG A 73 6.11 4.36 -15.99
N PHE A 74 5.49 4.01 -17.11
CA PHE A 74 4.05 3.86 -17.22
C PHE A 74 3.69 2.67 -18.10
N ALA A 75 2.75 1.84 -17.64
CA ALA A 75 2.25 0.69 -18.39
C ALA A 75 0.74 0.52 -18.29
N TYR A 76 0.14 -0.06 -19.34
CA TYR A 76 -1.27 -0.41 -19.37
C TYR A 76 -1.55 -1.46 -20.46
N ALA A 77 -2.63 -2.23 -20.30
CA ALA A 77 -3.13 -3.12 -21.33
C ALA A 77 -4.26 -2.47 -22.16
N ALA A 78 -4.22 -2.74 -23.46
CA ALA A 78 -5.24 -2.27 -24.39
C ALA A 78 -5.60 -3.34 -25.43
N LYS A 79 -6.85 -3.33 -25.88
CA LYS A 79 -7.37 -4.28 -26.86
C LYS A 79 -7.27 -3.71 -28.28
N THR A 80 -6.59 -4.44 -29.15
CA THR A 80 -6.52 -4.18 -30.60
C THR A 80 -7.33 -5.23 -31.36
N ASP A 81 -7.47 -5.04 -32.67
CA ASP A 81 -8.12 -6.02 -33.55
C ASP A 81 -7.32 -7.35 -33.61
N ALA A 82 -6.00 -7.32 -33.34
CA ALA A 82 -5.14 -8.51 -33.34
C ALA A 82 -5.10 -9.26 -32.00
N GLY A 83 -5.52 -8.62 -30.89
CA GLY A 83 -5.30 -9.14 -29.55
C GLY A 83 -5.11 -8.04 -28.51
N TRP A 84 -4.94 -8.45 -27.26
CA TRP A 84 -4.50 -7.53 -26.21
C TRP A 84 -3.01 -7.23 -26.36
N ILE A 85 -2.61 -6.01 -26.06
CA ILE A 85 -1.21 -5.61 -25.98
C ILE A 85 -0.94 -4.97 -24.62
N VAL A 86 0.28 -5.12 -24.13
CA VAL A 86 0.80 -4.27 -23.04
C VAL A 86 1.59 -3.14 -23.69
N THR A 87 1.24 -1.91 -23.34
CA THR A 87 1.97 -0.71 -23.73
C THR A 87 2.81 -0.26 -22.56
N VAL A 88 4.09 0.02 -22.81
CA VAL A 88 5.05 0.49 -21.82
C VAL A 88 5.76 1.70 -22.41
N ASP A 89 5.52 2.89 -21.84
CA ASP A 89 6.03 4.18 -22.34
C ASP A 89 5.83 4.38 -23.85
N GLY A 90 4.64 3.98 -24.35
CA GLY A 90 4.27 4.06 -25.76
C GLY A 90 4.78 2.91 -26.63
N VAL A 91 5.62 2.01 -26.11
CA VAL A 91 6.08 0.81 -26.84
C VAL A 91 5.12 -0.35 -26.62
N HIS A 92 4.67 -0.97 -27.70
CA HIS A 92 3.70 -2.07 -27.66
C HIS A 92 4.38 -3.44 -27.64
N SER A 93 3.85 -4.35 -26.83
CA SER A 93 4.18 -5.77 -26.90
C SER A 93 3.61 -6.44 -28.16
N ARG A 94 3.97 -7.71 -28.37
CA ARG A 94 3.21 -8.58 -29.27
C ARG A 94 1.74 -8.68 -28.82
N PRO A 95 0.80 -9.04 -29.72
CA PRO A 95 -0.56 -9.37 -29.34
C PRO A 95 -0.62 -10.65 -28.48
N TRP A 96 -1.54 -10.62 -27.52
CA TRP A 96 -1.87 -11.69 -26.58
C TRP A 96 -3.36 -12.00 -26.65
N THR A 97 -3.73 -13.23 -26.26
CA THR A 97 -5.11 -13.65 -26.11
C THR A 97 -5.75 -12.98 -24.88
N GLY A 98 -5.02 -12.90 -23.77
CA GLY A 98 -5.46 -12.26 -22.54
C GLY A 98 -4.30 -11.67 -21.75
N ILE A 99 -4.60 -10.68 -20.91
CA ILE A 99 -3.67 -10.04 -19.98
C ILE A 99 -4.21 -10.20 -18.57
N GLY A 100 -3.32 -10.48 -17.62
CA GLY A 100 -3.61 -10.53 -16.19
C GLY A 100 -2.96 -9.35 -15.47
N GLU A 101 -2.35 -9.63 -14.32
CA GLU A 101 -1.66 -8.63 -13.50
C GLU A 101 -0.50 -7.96 -14.26
N ILE A 102 -0.36 -6.64 -14.08
CA ILE A 102 0.80 -5.83 -14.53
C ILE A 102 1.30 -5.05 -13.31
N LEU A 103 2.61 -5.04 -13.08
CA LEU A 103 3.21 -4.24 -12.01
C LEU A 103 4.64 -3.82 -12.33
N PHE A 104 5.06 -2.72 -11.69
CA PHE A 104 6.46 -2.35 -11.58
C PHE A 104 7.00 -2.77 -10.20
N GLY A 105 8.13 -3.48 -10.20
CA GLY A 105 8.92 -3.82 -9.03
C GLY A 105 10.07 -2.84 -8.77
N PRO A 106 10.99 -3.18 -7.84
CA PRO A 106 12.15 -2.36 -7.51
C PRO A 106 13.00 -2.03 -8.73
N GLY A 107 13.52 -0.79 -8.79
CA GLY A 107 14.31 -0.32 -9.94
C GLY A 107 13.50 -0.19 -11.22
N GLN A 108 12.19 0.05 -11.11
CA GLN A 108 11.26 0.21 -12.24
C GLN A 108 11.12 -1.05 -13.12
N GLN A 109 11.36 -2.24 -12.56
CA GLN A 109 11.28 -3.48 -13.32
C GLN A 109 9.83 -3.88 -13.61
N LEU A 110 9.46 -4.01 -14.87
CA LEU A 110 8.16 -4.46 -15.31
C LEU A 110 8.03 -5.98 -15.23
N ALA A 111 6.93 -6.44 -14.63
CA ALA A 111 6.41 -7.78 -14.80
C ALA A 111 4.93 -7.77 -15.16
N TYR A 112 4.51 -8.66 -16.04
CA TYR A 112 3.09 -8.88 -16.32
C TYR A 112 2.77 -10.33 -16.62
N VAL A 113 1.50 -10.70 -16.46
CA VAL A 113 0.95 -12.00 -16.82
C VAL A 113 0.18 -11.87 -18.13
N ALA A 114 0.43 -12.75 -19.09
CA ALA A 114 -0.30 -12.77 -20.36
C ALA A 114 -0.48 -14.18 -20.88
N SER A 115 -1.49 -14.41 -21.73
CA SER A 115 -1.76 -15.71 -22.34
C SER A 115 -1.81 -15.64 -23.86
N ASP A 116 -1.41 -16.73 -24.50
CA ASP A 116 -1.62 -16.99 -25.92
C ASP A 116 -2.18 -18.41 -26.14
N SER A 117 -1.94 -19.03 -27.30
CA SER A 117 -2.36 -20.40 -27.59
C SER A 117 -1.66 -21.46 -26.73
N ASP A 118 -0.49 -21.14 -26.18
CA ASP A 118 0.35 -22.12 -25.47
C ASP A 118 0.02 -22.16 -23.97
N GLY A 119 -0.54 -21.08 -23.42
CA GLY A 119 -0.96 -20.97 -22.02
C GLY A 119 -0.65 -19.61 -21.42
N TRP A 120 -0.76 -19.51 -20.08
CA TRP A 120 -0.39 -18.31 -19.33
C TRP A 120 1.12 -18.25 -19.09
N GLN A 121 1.70 -17.08 -19.26
CA GLN A 121 3.13 -16.80 -19.11
C GLN A 121 3.34 -15.57 -18.25
N VAL A 122 4.42 -15.57 -17.48
CA VAL A 122 4.93 -14.36 -16.83
C VAL A 122 5.99 -13.75 -17.73
N VAL A 123 5.86 -12.46 -18.01
CA VAL A 123 6.81 -11.68 -18.79
C VAL A 123 7.50 -10.70 -17.86
N ARG A 124 8.82 -10.81 -17.73
CA ARG A 124 9.67 -9.90 -16.94
C ARG A 124 10.68 -9.25 -17.86
N GLU A 125 10.68 -7.93 -17.94
CA GLU A 125 11.57 -7.18 -18.84
C GLU A 125 11.57 -7.73 -20.29
N GLY A 126 10.38 -8.09 -20.78
CA GLY A 126 10.20 -8.69 -22.11
C GLY A 126 10.57 -10.17 -22.23
N VAL A 127 11.21 -10.78 -21.23
CA VAL A 127 11.56 -12.21 -21.21
C VAL A 127 10.37 -13.02 -20.70
N ARG A 128 9.95 -14.02 -21.49
CA ARG A 128 8.79 -14.89 -21.18
C ARG A 128 9.22 -16.13 -20.40
N SER A 129 8.41 -16.54 -19.42
CA SER A 129 8.51 -17.86 -18.80
C SER A 129 8.02 -18.98 -19.74
N ALA A 130 8.19 -20.22 -19.30
CA ALA A 130 7.41 -21.34 -19.85
C ALA A 130 5.90 -21.06 -19.73
N PRO A 131 5.07 -21.61 -20.63
CA PRO A 131 3.62 -21.54 -20.51
C PRO A 131 3.12 -22.45 -19.39
N PHE A 132 2.06 -22.00 -18.72
CA PHE A 132 1.39 -22.68 -17.62
C PHE A 132 -0.12 -22.72 -17.85
N GLU A 133 -0.80 -23.66 -17.18
CA GLU A 133 -2.27 -23.78 -17.21
C GLU A 133 -2.94 -22.51 -16.66
N ALA A 134 -2.43 -22.01 -15.53
CA ALA A 134 -2.85 -20.74 -14.94
C ALA A 134 -1.77 -20.15 -14.03
N VAL A 135 -1.73 -18.82 -13.97
CA VAL A 135 -0.97 -18.06 -12.98
C VAL A 135 -1.97 -17.42 -12.02
N MET A 136 -1.77 -17.61 -10.72
CA MET A 136 -2.67 -17.08 -9.70
C MET A 136 -2.59 -15.55 -9.69
N GLN A 137 -3.75 -14.89 -9.80
CA GLN A 137 -3.86 -13.44 -9.78
C GLN A 137 -3.33 -12.86 -8.44
N GLY A 138 -2.55 -11.78 -8.51
CA GLY A 138 -1.98 -11.12 -7.33
C GLY A 138 -0.82 -11.89 -6.67
N SER A 139 -0.23 -12.85 -7.38
CA SER A 139 0.88 -13.66 -6.86
C SER A 139 2.27 -13.19 -7.27
N LEU A 140 2.38 -12.29 -8.26
CA LEU A 140 3.67 -11.76 -8.70
C LEU A 140 4.33 -11.00 -7.53
N THR A 141 5.51 -11.46 -7.11
CA THR A 141 6.23 -10.88 -5.98
C THR A 141 7.71 -10.73 -6.32
N PHE A 142 8.21 -9.49 -6.34
CA PHE A 142 9.64 -9.23 -6.46
C PHE A 142 10.36 -9.38 -5.12
N SER A 143 11.61 -9.83 -5.16
CA SER A 143 12.52 -9.63 -4.03
C SER A 143 12.79 -8.13 -3.82
N PRO A 144 13.07 -7.67 -2.59
CA PRO A 144 13.32 -6.26 -2.31
C PRO A 144 14.42 -5.61 -3.17
N ASP A 145 15.45 -6.38 -3.55
CA ASP A 145 16.53 -5.93 -4.44
C ASP A 145 16.18 -6.01 -5.94
N GLY A 146 14.98 -6.52 -6.27
CA GLY A 146 14.49 -6.68 -7.63
C GLY A 146 15.18 -7.80 -8.42
N HIS A 147 16.10 -8.60 -7.87
CA HIS A 147 16.79 -9.63 -8.66
C HIS A 147 15.91 -10.85 -8.96
N PHE A 148 14.97 -11.19 -8.06
CA PHE A 148 14.13 -12.36 -8.18
C PHE A 148 12.66 -11.98 -8.31
N LEU A 149 11.93 -12.75 -9.12
CA LEU A 149 10.49 -12.71 -9.23
C LEU A 149 9.97 -14.10 -8.86
N ALA A 150 9.02 -14.14 -7.93
CA ALA A 150 8.29 -15.32 -7.55
C ALA A 150 6.80 -15.16 -7.91
N PHE A 151 6.15 -16.27 -8.23
CA PHE A 151 4.72 -16.31 -8.51
C PHE A 151 4.14 -17.70 -8.26
N VAL A 152 2.82 -17.82 -8.20
CA VAL A 152 2.14 -19.09 -7.96
C VAL A 152 1.42 -19.52 -9.23
N ILE A 153 1.61 -20.79 -9.61
CA ILE A 153 0.88 -21.42 -10.71
C ILE A 153 -0.06 -22.50 -10.18
N ALA A 154 -1.14 -22.75 -10.92
CA ALA A 154 -1.98 -23.91 -10.72
C ALA A 154 -1.59 -25.03 -11.71
N GLU A 155 -1.63 -26.26 -11.23
CA GLU A 155 -1.44 -27.49 -11.99
C GLU A 155 -2.55 -28.46 -11.57
N GLY A 156 -3.65 -28.48 -12.35
CA GLY A 156 -4.91 -29.09 -11.93
C GLY A 156 -5.46 -28.47 -10.63
N ASN A 157 -5.65 -29.30 -9.60
CA ASN A 157 -6.17 -28.87 -8.28
C ASN A 157 -5.06 -28.53 -7.27
N GLN A 158 -3.81 -28.45 -7.70
CA GLN A 158 -2.66 -28.17 -6.84
C GLN A 158 -1.94 -26.90 -7.28
N PHE A 159 -1.15 -26.35 -6.36
CA PHE A 159 -0.44 -25.10 -6.54
C PHE A 159 1.05 -25.30 -6.25
N ARG A 160 1.91 -24.57 -6.96
CA ARG A 160 3.35 -24.49 -6.66
C ARG A 160 3.89 -23.09 -6.90
N VAL A 161 4.93 -22.73 -6.14
CA VAL A 161 5.68 -21.49 -6.35
C VAL A 161 6.70 -21.70 -7.47
N VAL A 162 6.79 -20.72 -8.36
CA VAL A 162 7.89 -20.59 -9.32
C VAL A 162 8.79 -19.47 -8.83
N VAL A 163 10.09 -19.73 -8.69
CA VAL A 163 11.08 -18.73 -8.30
C VAL A 163 12.35 -18.96 -9.10
N LYS A 164 12.93 -17.91 -9.68
CA LYS A 164 14.10 -18.02 -10.59
C LYS A 164 13.87 -18.97 -11.78
N GLY A 165 12.61 -19.13 -12.20
CA GLY A 165 12.22 -20.07 -13.26
C GLY A 165 12.17 -21.54 -12.83
N GLU A 166 12.51 -21.85 -11.57
CA GLU A 166 12.47 -23.20 -11.02
C GLU A 166 11.12 -23.47 -10.37
N LEU A 167 10.61 -24.70 -10.56
CA LEU A 167 9.33 -25.11 -10.03
C LEU A 167 9.48 -25.76 -8.65
N GLY A 168 8.91 -25.14 -7.61
CA GLY A 168 8.87 -25.69 -6.25
C GLY A 168 7.91 -26.88 -6.09
N PRO A 169 7.73 -27.47 -4.90
CA PRO A 169 6.84 -28.63 -4.71
C PRO A 169 5.34 -28.29 -4.89
N LEU A 170 4.51 -29.30 -5.17
CA LEU A 170 3.05 -29.19 -5.28
C LEU A 170 2.36 -29.26 -3.91
N TYR A 171 1.38 -28.39 -3.70
CA TYR A 171 0.59 -28.29 -2.46
C TYR A 171 -0.90 -28.09 -2.74
N GLU A 172 -1.75 -28.35 -1.73
CA GLU A 172 -3.22 -28.18 -1.82
C GLU A 172 -3.66 -26.71 -1.75
N GLY A 173 -2.73 -25.81 -1.46
CA GLY A 173 -2.94 -24.37 -1.34
C GLY A 173 -1.64 -23.67 -0.96
N ILE A 174 -1.46 -22.46 -1.50
CA ILE A 174 -0.33 -21.57 -1.21
C ILE A 174 -0.89 -20.19 -0.89
N GLY A 175 -0.36 -19.55 0.14
CA GLY A 175 -0.73 -18.18 0.52
C GLY A 175 0.42 -17.43 1.18
N ALA A 176 0.22 -16.12 1.36
CA ALA A 176 1.17 -15.23 2.06
C ALA A 176 2.62 -15.35 1.57
N LEU A 177 2.85 -15.43 0.26
CA LEU A 177 4.19 -15.48 -0.33
C LEU A 177 4.89 -14.14 -0.16
N ARG A 178 6.07 -14.13 0.47
CA ARG A 178 6.86 -12.92 0.75
C ARG A 178 8.36 -13.22 0.72
N PHE A 179 9.13 -12.34 0.09
CA PHE A 179 10.59 -12.34 0.27
C PHE A 179 10.96 -11.71 1.62
N GLY A 180 12.03 -12.23 2.23
CA GLY A 180 12.66 -11.59 3.37
C GLY A 180 13.27 -10.24 2.98
N PRO A 181 13.40 -9.29 3.92
CA PRO A 181 13.92 -7.94 3.68
C PRO A 181 15.34 -7.92 3.09
N ASN A 182 16.13 -8.97 3.30
CA ASN A 182 17.48 -9.11 2.74
C ASN A 182 17.52 -9.73 1.33
N SER A 183 16.37 -10.00 0.70
CA SER A 183 16.22 -10.63 -0.62
C SER A 183 16.77 -12.06 -0.75
N LYS A 184 17.21 -12.68 0.35
CA LYS A 184 17.84 -14.01 0.34
C LYS A 184 16.87 -15.14 0.66
N GLN A 185 15.83 -14.85 1.43
CA GLN A 185 14.87 -15.83 1.92
C GLN A 185 13.53 -15.65 1.19
N LEU A 186 12.87 -16.75 0.83
CA LEU A 186 11.49 -16.75 0.36
C LEU A 186 10.65 -17.60 1.30
N ALA A 187 9.57 -17.01 1.84
CA ALA A 187 8.64 -17.70 2.73
C ALA A 187 7.21 -17.65 2.21
N TYR A 188 6.48 -18.74 2.39
CA TYR A 188 5.06 -18.84 2.03
C TYR A 188 4.36 -19.90 2.87
N ILE A 189 3.07 -19.72 3.11
CA ILE A 189 2.23 -20.69 3.83
C ILE A 189 1.74 -21.73 2.83
N VAL A 190 1.88 -23.01 3.17
CA VAL A 190 1.37 -24.13 2.37
C VAL A 190 0.33 -24.94 3.14
N ARG A 191 -0.65 -25.47 2.41
CA ARG A 191 -1.61 -26.45 2.94
C ARG A 191 -1.27 -27.86 2.43
N LYS A 192 -1.22 -28.81 3.36
CA LYS A 192 -0.97 -30.23 3.08
C LYS A 192 -1.64 -31.11 4.12
N GLY A 193 -2.53 -32.01 3.69
CA GLY A 193 -3.20 -32.97 4.58
C GLY A 193 -4.06 -32.30 5.65
N GLY A 194 -4.71 -31.18 5.33
CA GLY A 194 -5.55 -30.43 6.27
C GLY A 194 -4.77 -29.65 7.35
N ARG A 195 -3.44 -29.58 7.27
CA ARG A 195 -2.58 -28.78 8.15
C ARG A 195 -1.85 -27.70 7.37
N GLN A 196 -1.36 -26.69 8.07
CA GLN A 196 -0.54 -25.62 7.50
C GLN A 196 0.94 -25.78 7.91
N TYR A 197 1.81 -25.35 7.01
CA TYR A 197 3.26 -25.27 7.22
C TYR A 197 3.76 -23.95 6.66
N LEU A 198 4.84 -23.41 7.23
CA LEU A 198 5.61 -22.37 6.58
C LEU A 198 6.70 -23.03 5.73
N ALA A 199 6.68 -22.80 4.43
CA ALA A 199 7.82 -23.11 3.58
C ALA A 199 8.83 -21.96 3.67
N LEU A 200 10.08 -22.27 4.05
CA LEU A 200 11.20 -21.33 4.10
C LEU A 200 12.41 -21.99 3.43
N ASP A 201 12.87 -21.43 2.30
CA ASP A 201 14.05 -21.90 1.55
C ASP A 201 14.13 -23.44 1.38
N ASN A 202 13.03 -24.05 0.92
CA ASN A 202 12.81 -25.50 0.74
C ASN A 202 12.62 -26.35 2.00
N GLN A 203 12.56 -25.76 3.19
CA GLN A 203 12.19 -26.45 4.42
C GLN A 203 10.72 -26.19 4.77
N LEU A 204 10.04 -27.21 5.29
CA LEU A 204 8.69 -27.06 5.84
C LEU A 204 8.75 -27.02 7.36
N LEU A 205 8.28 -25.93 7.95
CA LEU A 205 8.15 -25.73 9.39
C LEU A 205 6.69 -25.99 9.80
N GLY A 206 6.46 -26.95 10.69
CA GLY A 206 5.14 -27.42 11.12
C GLY A 206 5.11 -28.92 11.43
N PRO A 207 3.93 -29.56 11.52
CA PRO A 207 2.60 -29.04 11.15
C PRO A 207 1.96 -28.12 12.20
N PHE A 208 1.16 -27.16 11.73
CA PHE A 208 0.28 -26.32 12.57
C PHE A 208 -1.20 -26.48 12.17
N ASN A 209 -2.12 -26.19 13.09
CA ASN A 209 -3.56 -26.13 12.76
C ASN A 209 -3.83 -24.94 11.83
N ALA A 210 -3.22 -23.80 12.14
CA ALA A 210 -3.22 -22.61 11.31
C ALA A 210 -1.98 -21.75 11.58
N ILE A 211 -1.60 -20.92 10.61
CA ILE A 211 -0.61 -19.86 10.69
C ILE A 211 -1.35 -18.57 10.33
N ALA A 212 -1.50 -17.67 11.30
CA ALA A 212 -2.20 -16.39 11.09
C ALA A 212 -1.33 -15.37 10.34
N ASP A 213 -0.06 -15.27 10.73
CA ASP A 213 0.91 -14.37 10.11
C ASP A 213 2.33 -14.89 10.36
N PHE A 214 3.28 -14.41 9.56
CA PHE A 214 4.70 -14.59 9.80
C PHE A 214 5.48 -13.34 9.39
N THR A 215 6.65 -13.16 9.99
CA THR A 215 7.54 -12.03 9.72
C THR A 215 8.98 -12.50 9.66
N LEU A 216 9.72 -11.97 8.69
CA LEU A 216 11.15 -12.20 8.50
C LEU A 216 11.90 -10.91 8.87
N GLY A 217 12.79 -11.00 9.86
CA GLY A 217 13.67 -9.90 10.26
C GLY A 217 14.78 -9.65 9.22
N SER A 218 15.31 -8.41 9.18
CA SER A 218 16.49 -8.04 8.37
C SER A 218 17.71 -8.92 8.63
N ASN A 219 17.83 -9.39 9.87
CA ASN A 219 18.86 -10.31 10.36
C ASN A 219 18.58 -11.79 10.06
N GLY A 220 17.51 -12.12 9.35
CA GLY A 220 17.13 -13.50 8.99
C GLY A 220 16.37 -14.26 10.07
N ARG A 221 15.98 -13.59 11.17
CA ARG A 221 15.10 -14.16 12.20
C ARG A 221 13.70 -14.39 11.67
N LEU A 222 13.02 -15.41 12.19
CA LEU A 222 11.66 -15.76 11.82
C LEU A 222 10.74 -15.67 13.03
N GLY A 223 9.61 -14.99 12.86
CA GLY A 223 8.50 -15.00 13.80
C GLY A 223 7.24 -15.52 13.12
N MET A 224 6.49 -16.40 13.78
CA MET A 224 5.20 -16.90 13.31
C MET A 224 4.14 -16.82 14.40
N LEU A 225 2.90 -16.54 14.03
CA LEU A 225 1.73 -16.69 14.90
C LEU A 225 0.97 -17.95 14.49
N VAL A 226 0.98 -18.97 15.34
CA VAL A 226 0.46 -20.30 15.02
C VAL A 226 -0.64 -20.72 15.97
N ARG A 227 -1.61 -21.46 15.46
CA ARG A 227 -2.69 -22.09 16.23
C ARG A 227 -2.31 -23.55 16.52
N SER A 228 -2.40 -23.91 17.79
CA SER A 228 -2.29 -25.27 18.31
C SER A 228 -3.66 -25.73 18.83
N ASP A 229 -3.74 -26.94 19.40
CA ASP A 229 -5.01 -27.48 19.91
C ASP A 229 -5.51 -26.74 21.17
N ASP A 230 -4.59 -26.13 21.92
CA ASP A 230 -4.82 -25.45 23.20
C ASP A 230 -4.94 -23.92 23.11
N GLY A 231 -4.63 -23.32 21.96
CA GLY A 231 -4.72 -21.87 21.74
C GLY A 231 -3.70 -21.38 20.71
N TRP A 232 -3.41 -20.08 20.75
CA TRP A 232 -2.41 -19.46 19.88
C TRP A 232 -1.04 -19.38 20.55
N ARG A 233 0.03 -19.41 19.76
CA ARG A 233 1.42 -19.28 20.20
C ARG A 233 2.20 -18.40 19.22
N ALA A 234 3.15 -17.64 19.74
CA ALA A 234 4.22 -17.07 18.92
C ALA A 234 5.36 -18.10 18.83
N VAL A 235 5.89 -18.31 17.63
CA VAL A 235 7.09 -19.13 17.38
C VAL A 235 8.18 -18.20 16.88
N ILE A 236 9.19 -17.95 17.70
CA ILE A 236 10.33 -17.09 17.36
C ILE A 236 11.56 -17.98 17.22
N ASP A 237 12.11 -18.07 16.01
CA ASP A 237 13.27 -18.91 15.67
C ASP A 237 13.14 -20.37 16.16
N GLY A 238 11.94 -20.93 16.07
CA GLY A 238 11.62 -22.29 16.51
C GLY A 238 11.31 -22.44 18.00
N GLN A 239 11.42 -21.38 18.80
CA GLN A 239 11.01 -21.38 20.20
C GLN A 239 9.55 -20.94 20.33
N GLU A 240 8.72 -21.79 20.92
CA GLU A 240 7.31 -21.48 21.17
C GLU A 240 7.14 -20.68 22.47
N SER A 241 6.24 -19.71 22.44
CA SER A 241 5.74 -19.04 23.63
C SER A 241 4.80 -19.94 24.43
N GLU A 242 4.41 -19.45 25.61
CA GLU A 242 3.20 -19.91 26.28
C GLU A 242 1.95 -19.70 25.39
N VAL A 243 0.83 -20.29 25.82
CA VAL A 243 -0.46 -20.18 25.13
C VAL A 243 -1.11 -18.84 25.46
N PHE A 244 -1.71 -18.23 24.45
CA PHE A 244 -2.53 -17.03 24.56
C PHE A 244 -3.85 -17.21 23.80
N ASP A 245 -4.84 -16.41 24.18
CA ASP A 245 -6.19 -16.43 23.60
C ASP A 245 -6.22 -15.70 22.26
N ASN A 246 -5.41 -14.64 22.13
CA ASN A 246 -5.31 -13.81 20.93
C ASN A 246 -3.93 -13.14 20.80
N PHE A 247 -3.64 -12.59 19.62
CA PHE A 247 -2.38 -11.92 19.29
C PHE A 247 -2.57 -10.71 18.38
N SER A 248 -1.60 -9.81 18.42
CA SER A 248 -1.30 -8.85 17.35
C SER A 248 0.01 -9.24 16.65
N SER A 249 0.35 -8.56 15.56
CA SER A 249 1.50 -8.93 14.71
C SER A 249 2.84 -8.92 15.46
N ILE A 250 3.73 -9.86 15.09
CA ILE A 250 5.13 -9.86 15.51
C ILE A 250 5.91 -8.79 14.73
N ARG A 251 6.83 -8.11 15.42
CA ARG A 251 7.76 -7.12 14.85
C ARG A 251 9.18 -7.45 15.25
N PHE A 252 10.10 -7.23 14.33
CA PHE A 252 11.54 -7.25 14.59
C PHE A 252 12.10 -5.83 14.47
N SER A 253 13.03 -5.47 15.35
CA SER A 253 13.90 -4.30 15.18
C SER A 253 14.99 -4.60 14.14
N GLN A 254 15.72 -3.57 13.71
CA GLN A 254 16.83 -3.76 12.77
C GLN A 254 17.99 -4.56 13.39
N GLY A 255 18.28 -4.34 14.68
CA GLY A 255 19.27 -5.06 15.47
C GLY A 255 18.82 -6.46 15.88
N GLY A 256 17.53 -6.77 15.69
CA GLY A 256 17.00 -8.12 15.83
C GLY A 256 16.22 -8.38 17.09
N GLN A 257 15.96 -7.40 17.94
CA GLN A 257 14.98 -7.52 19.02
C GLN A 257 13.62 -7.84 18.43
N TYR A 258 12.75 -8.50 19.20
CA TYR A 258 11.38 -8.74 18.78
C TYR A 258 10.37 -8.28 19.81
N ALA A 259 9.20 -7.92 19.32
CA ALA A 259 8.04 -7.66 20.14
C ALA A 259 6.77 -8.16 19.47
N TYR A 260 5.82 -8.61 20.28
CA TYR A 260 4.44 -8.88 19.87
C TYR A 260 3.50 -8.52 21.02
N ALA A 261 2.23 -8.25 20.72
CA ALA A 261 1.20 -8.17 21.75
C ALA A 261 0.38 -9.45 21.77
N ALA A 262 0.00 -9.91 22.96
CA ALA A 262 -0.82 -11.09 23.13
C ALA A 262 -1.80 -10.92 24.29
N GLU A 263 -2.96 -11.56 24.15
CA GLU A 263 -4.05 -11.52 25.10
C GLU A 263 -4.13 -12.82 25.88
N ARG A 264 -4.25 -12.72 27.20
CA ARG A 264 -4.49 -13.86 28.07
C ARG A 264 -5.35 -13.43 29.25
N ASP A 265 -6.42 -14.19 29.51
CA ASP A 265 -7.34 -13.93 30.62
C ASP A 265 -7.90 -12.49 30.57
N ASP A 266 -8.39 -12.07 29.39
CA ASP A 266 -8.94 -10.73 29.08
C ASP A 266 -7.96 -9.55 29.29
N ASN A 267 -6.65 -9.84 29.33
CA ASN A 267 -5.60 -8.83 29.50
C ASN A 267 -4.60 -8.90 28.35
N TRP A 268 -4.27 -7.74 27.78
CA TRP A 268 -3.24 -7.60 26.75
C TRP A 268 -1.88 -7.30 27.37
N PHE A 269 -0.85 -7.92 26.82
CA PHE A 269 0.54 -7.72 27.22
C PHE A 269 1.41 -7.46 25.99
N ILE A 270 2.43 -6.64 26.16
CA ILE A 270 3.59 -6.62 25.25
C ILE A 270 4.58 -7.67 25.72
N ILE A 271 5.01 -8.53 24.81
CA ILE A 271 6.12 -9.44 25.01
C ILE A 271 7.28 -8.90 24.18
N ARG A 272 8.34 -8.42 24.84
CA ARG A 272 9.57 -7.96 24.20
C ARG A 272 10.71 -8.88 24.60
N ASP A 273 11.33 -9.53 23.61
CA ASP A 273 12.40 -10.51 23.82
C ASP A 273 12.08 -11.54 24.93
N GLY A 274 10.84 -12.02 24.96
CA GLY A 274 10.34 -13.00 25.93
C GLY A 274 9.93 -12.42 27.29
N THR A 275 10.19 -11.12 27.53
CA THR A 275 9.78 -10.44 28.76
C THR A 275 8.41 -9.81 28.60
N ARG A 276 7.51 -10.10 29.54
CA ARG A 276 6.12 -9.59 29.56
C ARG A 276 6.05 -8.21 30.25
N SER A 277 5.26 -7.31 29.69
CA SER A 277 4.91 -6.02 30.29
C SER A 277 3.86 -6.13 31.42
N LEU A 278 3.46 -5.00 31.99
CA LEU A 278 2.21 -4.89 32.73
C LEU A 278 1.00 -5.14 31.81
N ALA A 279 -0.15 -5.46 32.41
CA ALA A 279 -1.41 -5.70 31.71
C ALA A 279 -2.02 -4.39 31.21
N PHE A 280 -2.60 -4.46 30.01
CA PHE A 280 -3.39 -3.43 29.36
C PHE A 280 -4.78 -3.98 29.02
N SER A 281 -5.75 -3.09 28.85
CA SER A 281 -7.09 -3.46 28.34
C SER A 281 -7.05 -3.78 26.84
N SER A 282 -6.15 -3.16 26.10
CA SER A 282 -5.89 -3.47 24.69
C SER A 282 -4.51 -2.96 24.27
N VAL A 283 -3.93 -3.57 23.23
CA VAL A 283 -2.69 -3.10 22.60
C VAL A 283 -2.75 -3.28 21.10
N SER A 284 -2.32 -2.27 20.35
CA SER A 284 -2.36 -2.23 18.88
C SER A 284 -1.17 -1.44 18.31
N GLN A 285 -1.07 -1.43 16.97
CA GLN A 285 -0.11 -0.60 16.21
C GLN A 285 1.37 -0.74 16.58
N LEU A 286 1.77 -1.90 17.12
CA LEU A 286 3.14 -2.19 17.51
C LEU A 286 4.11 -2.01 16.33
N THR A 287 5.15 -1.19 16.51
CA THR A 287 6.20 -0.94 15.52
C THR A 287 7.54 -0.61 16.18
N PHE A 288 8.65 -1.02 15.55
CA PHE A 288 9.98 -0.55 15.91
C PHE A 288 10.39 0.64 15.04
N ALA A 289 11.14 1.58 15.63
CA ALA A 289 11.95 2.57 14.93
C ALA A 289 13.36 2.54 15.56
N GLY A 290 14.36 2.16 14.76
CA GLY A 290 15.62 1.64 15.30
C GLY A 290 15.36 0.48 16.27
N GLU A 291 15.80 0.64 17.53
CA GLU A 291 15.57 -0.31 18.63
C GLU A 291 14.45 0.13 19.58
N SER A 292 13.84 1.30 19.37
CA SER A 292 12.76 1.80 20.20
C SER A 292 11.41 1.27 19.71
N LEU A 293 10.60 0.83 20.66
CA LEU A 293 9.29 0.21 20.43
C LEU A 293 8.18 1.23 20.64
N PHE A 294 7.33 1.43 19.64
CA PHE A 294 6.17 2.31 19.72
C PHE A 294 4.89 1.49 19.60
N TYR A 295 3.89 1.81 20.40
CA TYR A 295 2.59 1.15 20.34
C TYR A 295 1.48 2.00 20.92
N GLU A 296 0.25 1.66 20.53
CA GLU A 296 -0.97 2.17 21.17
C GLU A 296 -1.39 1.17 22.24
N ALA A 297 -1.72 1.67 23.43
CA ALA A 297 -2.28 0.85 24.50
C ALA A 297 -3.42 1.57 25.21
N SER A 298 -4.34 0.78 25.76
CA SER A 298 -5.43 1.29 26.58
C SER A 298 -5.41 0.69 27.98
N TRP A 299 -5.78 1.51 28.97
CA TRP A 299 -5.94 1.08 30.35
C TRP A 299 -6.98 1.98 31.05
N ASP A 300 -7.92 1.37 31.76
CA ASP A 300 -8.99 2.06 32.49
C ASP A 300 -9.83 3.01 31.61
N GLY A 301 -10.14 2.58 30.38
CA GLY A 301 -10.94 3.34 29.41
C GLY A 301 -10.19 4.47 28.68
N ASP A 302 -8.95 4.74 29.08
CA ASP A 302 -8.05 5.69 28.43
C ASP A 302 -7.14 5.00 27.42
N THR A 303 -6.85 5.67 26.31
CA THR A 303 -5.90 5.21 25.26
C THR A 303 -4.72 6.18 25.17
N PHE A 304 -3.52 5.66 24.92
CA PHE A 304 -2.30 6.46 24.85
C PHE A 304 -1.25 5.79 23.96
N VAL A 305 -0.33 6.60 23.45
CA VAL A 305 0.86 6.11 22.75
C VAL A 305 1.95 5.84 23.78
N VAL A 306 2.65 4.72 23.64
CA VAL A 306 3.82 4.36 24.45
C VAL A 306 5.05 4.33 23.55
N ALA A 307 6.12 4.99 24.00
CA ALA A 307 7.46 4.87 23.44
C ALA A 307 8.34 4.14 24.46
N ASP A 308 8.71 2.90 24.14
CA ASP A 308 9.34 1.91 25.01
C ASP A 308 8.54 1.69 26.31
N THR A 309 8.87 2.44 27.37
CA THR A 309 8.18 2.40 28.66
C THR A 309 7.52 3.73 29.04
N ILE A 310 7.64 4.75 28.19
CA ILE A 310 7.16 6.10 28.44
C ILE A 310 5.76 6.23 27.86
N ARG A 311 4.77 6.39 28.74
CA ARG A 311 3.37 6.68 28.37
C ARG A 311 3.19 8.15 28.01
N GLY A 312 2.58 8.40 26.85
CA GLY A 312 2.17 9.72 26.40
C GLY A 312 0.86 10.21 27.01
N THR A 313 0.28 11.23 26.37
CA THR A 313 -0.98 11.86 26.79
C THR A 313 -2.14 10.86 26.79
N SER A 314 -3.04 10.99 27.77
CA SER A 314 -4.26 10.21 27.86
C SER A 314 -5.35 10.75 26.91
N LEU A 315 -5.91 9.87 26.08
CA LEU A 315 -6.78 10.20 24.95
C LEU A 315 -8.00 9.26 24.92
N LYS A 316 -9.11 9.75 24.37
CA LYS A 316 -10.29 8.93 24.07
C LYS A 316 -10.02 7.92 22.96
N TRP A 317 -9.18 8.31 22.00
CA TRP A 317 -8.89 7.55 20.80
C TRP A 317 -7.55 8.01 20.21
N VAL A 318 -6.83 7.07 19.61
CA VAL A 318 -5.55 7.28 18.92
C VAL A 318 -5.67 6.72 17.51
N GLY A 319 -5.29 7.55 16.54
CA GLY A 319 -5.18 7.17 15.14
C GLY A 319 -3.88 6.48 14.81
N ARG A 320 -3.58 6.37 13.52
CA ARG A 320 -2.37 5.70 13.07
C ARG A 320 -1.11 6.37 13.63
N LEU A 321 -0.17 5.58 14.15
CA LEU A 321 1.18 6.01 14.50
C LEU A 321 2.06 6.09 13.25
N ILE A 322 2.78 7.22 13.12
CA ILE A 322 3.77 7.45 12.08
C ILE A 322 5.07 7.80 12.79
N VAL A 323 6.06 6.93 12.66
CA VAL A 323 7.38 7.10 13.31
C VAL A 323 8.44 7.16 12.23
N SER A 324 9.36 8.12 12.31
CA SER A 324 10.54 8.15 11.44
C SER A 324 11.42 6.92 11.70
N PRO A 325 12.19 6.43 10.72
CA PRO A 325 13.02 5.23 10.87
C PRO A 325 14.02 5.28 12.02
N ASP A 326 14.51 6.47 12.37
CA ASP A 326 15.43 6.72 13.49
C ASP A 326 14.73 6.87 14.85
N GLY A 327 13.40 6.90 14.87
CA GLY A 327 12.59 7.07 16.08
C GLY A 327 12.56 8.49 16.63
N LEU A 328 13.14 9.47 15.92
CA LEU A 328 13.23 10.85 16.39
C LEU A 328 11.93 11.65 16.18
N HIS A 329 11.15 11.27 15.17
CA HIS A 329 9.88 11.91 14.85
C HIS A 329 8.72 10.95 15.06
N LEU A 330 7.69 11.41 15.76
CA LEU A 330 6.45 10.69 16.02
C LEU A 330 5.27 11.61 15.73
N ALA A 331 4.38 11.17 14.84
CA ALA A 331 3.12 11.82 14.57
C ALA A 331 1.94 10.85 14.68
N TYR A 332 0.84 11.34 15.23
CA TYR A 332 -0.44 10.63 15.27
C TYR A 332 -1.61 11.60 15.45
N MET A 333 -2.79 11.20 14.99
CA MET A 333 -4.03 11.88 15.36
C MET A 333 -4.55 11.32 16.66
N GLY A 334 -5.19 12.13 17.48
CA GLY A 334 -5.84 11.66 18.70
C GLY A 334 -6.96 12.59 19.14
N GLN A 335 -7.87 12.08 19.97
CA GLN A 335 -8.92 12.90 20.56
C GLN A 335 -8.71 13.05 22.07
N PRO A 336 -8.26 14.22 22.56
CA PRO A 336 -8.20 14.49 23.99
C PRO A 336 -9.60 14.57 24.63
N TRP A 337 -9.67 14.34 25.93
CA TRP A 337 -10.89 14.55 26.70
C TRP A 337 -11.31 16.02 26.70
N GLY A 338 -12.54 16.29 26.25
CA GLY A 338 -13.11 17.65 26.19
C GLY A 338 -12.59 18.52 25.04
N ARG A 339 -11.85 17.96 24.08
CA ARG A 339 -11.37 18.67 22.88
C ARG A 339 -11.79 17.97 21.58
N SER A 340 -11.69 18.70 20.48
CA SER A 340 -11.78 18.16 19.12
C SER A 340 -10.59 17.24 18.83
N VAL A 341 -10.60 16.57 17.68
CA VAL A 341 -9.45 15.81 17.19
C VAL A 341 -8.25 16.76 17.05
N SER A 342 -7.07 16.27 17.44
CA SER A 342 -5.80 17.00 17.36
C SER A 342 -4.75 16.14 16.65
N VAL A 343 -3.80 16.81 16.00
CA VAL A 343 -2.55 16.20 15.53
C VAL A 343 -1.49 16.38 16.61
N PHE A 344 -0.86 15.27 16.99
CA PHE A 344 0.31 15.21 17.84
C PHE A 344 1.51 15.00 16.95
N TYR A 345 2.52 15.85 17.07
CA TYR A 345 3.74 15.79 16.29
C TYR A 345 4.91 16.25 17.16
N ASP A 346 5.82 15.33 17.48
CA ASP A 346 7.01 15.55 18.33
C ASP A 346 6.71 16.26 19.67
N GLY A 347 5.58 15.91 20.27
CA GLY A 347 5.10 16.48 21.52
C GLY A 347 4.34 17.80 21.37
N ALA A 348 4.39 18.45 20.20
CA ALA A 348 3.48 19.54 19.87
C ALA A 348 2.07 18.99 19.62
N VAL A 349 1.06 19.76 20.03
CA VAL A 349 -0.36 19.40 19.87
C VAL A 349 -1.07 20.53 19.18
N MET A 350 -1.81 20.20 18.12
CA MET A 350 -2.58 21.18 17.37
C MET A 350 -3.98 20.66 17.09
N ASP A 351 -4.99 21.46 17.44
CA ASP A 351 -6.38 21.10 17.22
C ASP A 351 -6.73 21.20 15.74
N VAL A 352 -7.26 20.12 15.18
CA VAL A 352 -7.65 19.99 13.78
C VAL A 352 -9.07 19.41 13.76
N PRO A 353 -10.10 20.23 14.02
CA PRO A 353 -11.47 19.76 13.99
C PRO A 353 -11.81 19.20 12.60
N HIS A 354 -12.63 18.15 12.55
CA HIS A 354 -13.02 17.46 11.31
C HIS A 354 -11.88 16.80 10.52
N ALA A 355 -10.72 16.58 11.16
CA ALA A 355 -9.67 15.75 10.57
C ALA A 355 -10.19 14.34 10.24
N ILE A 356 -9.95 13.92 9.00
CA ILE A 356 -10.30 12.59 8.52
C ILE A 356 -9.23 11.62 9.03
N SER A 357 -9.64 10.80 9.99
CA SER A 357 -8.82 9.75 10.56
C SER A 357 -8.20 8.86 9.47
N GLY A 358 -6.92 8.53 9.64
CA GLY A 358 -6.20 7.64 8.72
C GLY A 358 -5.50 8.32 7.55
N THR A 359 -5.64 9.65 7.40
CA THR A 359 -5.04 10.42 6.29
C THR A 359 -3.76 11.18 6.66
N LEU A 360 -3.39 11.20 7.95
CA LEU A 360 -2.15 11.82 8.42
C LEU A 360 -0.93 11.21 7.69
N VAL A 361 -0.01 12.08 7.29
CA VAL A 361 1.29 11.73 6.70
C VAL A 361 2.38 12.67 7.22
N LEU A 362 3.61 12.19 7.17
CA LEU A 362 4.82 12.99 7.33
C LEU A 362 5.53 13.16 5.99
N SER A 363 6.21 14.30 5.82
CA SER A 363 7.12 14.54 4.70
C SER A 363 8.29 13.54 4.71
N ASN A 364 9.02 13.46 3.60
CA ASN A 364 10.17 12.57 3.43
C ASN A 364 11.31 12.85 4.41
N ASP A 365 11.50 14.12 4.78
CA ASP A 365 12.45 14.56 5.80
C ASP A 365 11.89 14.53 7.23
N TYR A 366 10.63 14.11 7.37
CA TYR A 366 9.87 14.02 8.62
C TYR A 366 9.67 15.36 9.34
N GLN A 367 9.93 16.50 8.70
CA GLN A 367 9.83 17.83 9.33
C GLN A 367 8.43 18.45 9.27
N HIS A 368 7.59 17.93 8.37
CA HIS A 368 6.27 18.49 8.08
C HIS A 368 5.22 17.39 8.08
N TRP A 369 3.96 17.78 8.32
CA TRP A 369 2.85 16.85 8.28
C TRP A 369 1.67 17.42 7.49
N ALA A 370 0.86 16.50 6.95
CA ALA A 370 -0.37 16.84 6.27
C ALA A 370 -1.49 15.84 6.59
N CYS A 371 -2.74 16.29 6.49
CA CYS A 371 -3.90 15.42 6.57
C CYS A 371 -5.10 16.02 5.84
N LEU A 372 -6.13 15.20 5.64
CA LEU A 372 -7.42 15.66 5.12
C LEU A 372 -8.33 16.13 6.24
N VAL A 373 -9.13 17.15 5.96
CA VAL A 373 -10.21 17.65 6.81
C VAL A 373 -11.49 17.79 5.98
N GLN A 374 -12.63 17.61 6.63
CA GLN A 374 -13.91 17.97 6.01
C GLN A 374 -14.15 19.48 6.17
N ASP A 375 -14.40 20.20 5.08
CA ASP A 375 -14.79 21.61 5.12
C ASP A 375 -16.28 21.71 5.50
N GLU A 376 -16.56 22.43 6.59
CA GLU A 376 -17.93 22.64 7.07
C GLU A 376 -18.75 23.61 6.19
N ARG A 377 -18.09 24.42 5.34
CA ARG A 377 -18.74 25.47 4.57
C ARG A 377 -19.49 24.94 3.36
N ASP A 378 -18.89 23.99 2.65
CA ASP A 378 -19.44 23.43 1.41
C ASP A 378 -19.51 21.89 1.41
N GLY A 379 -19.04 21.24 2.49
CA GLY A 379 -19.02 19.78 2.60
C GLY A 379 -17.90 19.11 1.81
N GLY A 380 -16.99 19.88 1.23
CA GLY A 380 -15.80 19.41 0.55
C GLY A 380 -14.77 18.76 1.50
N ILE A 381 -13.68 18.28 0.91
CA ILE A 381 -12.53 17.78 1.65
C ILE A 381 -11.34 18.64 1.26
N ASP A 382 -10.59 19.12 2.24
CA ASP A 382 -9.39 19.93 2.04
C ASP A 382 -8.14 19.24 2.61
N ILE A 383 -6.99 19.60 2.06
CA ILE A 383 -5.68 19.26 2.61
C ILE A 383 -5.21 20.38 3.54
N ILE A 384 -4.85 20.00 4.77
CA ILE A 384 -4.13 20.85 5.71
C ILE A 384 -2.66 20.43 5.74
N ILE A 385 -1.76 21.40 5.68
CA ILE A 385 -0.31 21.24 5.86
C ILE A 385 0.12 22.12 7.03
N ASP A 386 0.73 21.51 8.05
CA ASP A 386 1.20 22.19 9.28
C ASP A 386 0.19 23.19 9.86
N GLY A 387 -1.10 22.81 9.83
CA GLY A 387 -2.21 23.61 10.38
C GLY A 387 -2.78 24.70 9.50
N GLN A 388 -2.32 24.82 8.25
CA GLN A 388 -2.88 25.78 7.31
C GLN A 388 -3.64 25.05 6.20
N PHE A 389 -4.84 25.54 5.86
CA PHE A 389 -5.58 25.11 4.68
C PHE A 389 -4.80 25.44 3.41
N ARG A 390 -4.69 24.48 2.49
CA ARG A 390 -3.88 24.64 1.27
C ARG A 390 -4.62 24.40 -0.02
N ALA A 391 -5.31 23.28 -0.15
CA ALA A 391 -5.93 22.90 -1.42
C ALA A 391 -7.17 22.01 -1.19
N PRO A 392 -8.19 22.12 -2.06
CA PRO A 392 -9.27 21.16 -2.10
C PRO A 392 -8.76 19.80 -2.58
N PHE A 393 -9.31 18.74 -2.01
CA PHE A 393 -9.02 17.36 -2.37
C PHE A 393 -9.97 16.89 -3.48
N ASP A 394 -9.42 16.26 -4.53
CA ASP A 394 -10.21 15.80 -5.67
C ASP A 394 -11.02 14.53 -5.32
N LEU A 395 -12.28 14.74 -4.92
CA LEU A 395 -13.20 13.68 -4.55
C LEU A 395 -13.61 12.80 -5.75
N GLU A 396 -13.69 13.37 -6.95
CA GLU A 396 -14.05 12.62 -8.16
C GLU A 396 -12.94 11.62 -8.52
N GLU A 397 -11.68 12.04 -8.44
CA GLU A 397 -10.53 11.17 -8.64
C GLU A 397 -10.51 10.05 -7.59
N MET A 398 -10.78 10.38 -6.31
CA MET A 398 -10.81 9.38 -5.24
C MET A 398 -11.87 8.32 -5.51
N MET A 399 -13.08 8.73 -5.91
CA MET A 399 -14.16 7.81 -6.24
C MET A 399 -13.82 6.96 -7.46
N ALA A 400 -13.17 7.53 -8.47
CA ALA A 400 -12.71 6.80 -9.65
C ALA A 400 -11.69 5.72 -9.27
N LEU A 401 -10.75 6.01 -8.36
CA LEU A 401 -9.78 5.05 -7.84
C LEU A 401 -10.44 3.91 -7.04
N ILE A 402 -11.41 4.23 -6.18
CA ILE A 402 -12.15 3.21 -5.39
C ILE A 402 -12.93 2.28 -6.32
N MET A 403 -13.59 2.82 -7.35
CA MET A 403 -14.38 2.03 -8.30
C MET A 403 -13.53 1.08 -9.16
N LEU A 404 -12.27 1.44 -9.45
CA LEU A 404 -11.33 0.54 -10.15
C LEU A 404 -10.74 -0.55 -9.27
N THR A 405 -10.88 -0.43 -7.96
CA THR A 405 -10.31 -1.36 -6.99
C THR A 405 -11.39 -1.92 -6.05
N PRO A 406 -12.48 -2.52 -6.59
CA PRO A 406 -13.62 -2.95 -5.77
C PRO A 406 -13.27 -4.09 -4.80
N ASN A 407 -12.20 -4.84 -5.11
CA ASN A 407 -11.69 -5.92 -4.28
C ASN A 407 -10.60 -5.45 -3.30
N ALA A 408 -10.19 -4.17 -3.35
CA ALA A 408 -9.26 -3.63 -2.38
C ALA A 408 -9.97 -3.44 -1.03
N SER A 409 -9.26 -3.83 0.03
CA SER A 409 -9.67 -3.58 1.41
C SER A 409 -9.62 -2.09 1.73
N GLY A 410 -10.38 -1.65 2.75
CA GLY A 410 -10.31 -0.27 3.23
C GLY A 410 -8.88 0.18 3.59
N ALA A 411 -8.05 -0.71 4.14
CA ALA A 411 -6.65 -0.41 4.42
C ALA A 411 -5.80 -0.13 3.16
N GLN A 412 -6.12 -0.77 2.03
CA GLN A 412 -5.47 -0.50 0.75
C GLN A 412 -5.92 0.86 0.19
N HIS A 413 -7.21 1.19 0.24
CA HIS A 413 -7.71 2.51 -0.15
C HIS A 413 -7.10 3.62 0.70
N GLU A 414 -7.04 3.46 2.03
CA GLU A 414 -6.37 4.44 2.90
C GLU A 414 -4.88 4.61 2.56
N LYS A 415 -4.18 3.52 2.20
CA LYS A 415 -2.77 3.61 1.78
C LYS A 415 -2.63 4.41 0.50
N MET A 416 -3.56 4.26 -0.45
CA MET A 416 -3.59 5.04 -1.69
C MET A 416 -3.86 6.53 -1.40
N ILE A 417 -4.88 6.83 -0.58
CA ILE A 417 -5.22 8.21 -0.18
C ILE A 417 -4.04 8.88 0.52
N ARG A 418 -3.37 8.21 1.48
CA ARG A 418 -2.17 8.76 2.14
C ARG A 418 -1.03 9.04 1.16
N ARG A 419 -0.83 8.20 0.15
CA ARG A 419 0.18 8.48 -0.88
C ARG A 419 -0.13 9.78 -1.62
N TRP A 420 -1.39 10.04 -1.95
CA TRP A 420 -1.79 11.34 -2.51
C TRP A 420 -1.55 12.50 -1.56
N VAL A 421 -2.01 12.42 -0.31
CA VAL A 421 -1.79 13.50 0.67
C VAL A 421 -0.30 13.79 0.82
N LYS A 422 0.54 12.74 0.82
CA LYS A 422 1.99 12.90 0.89
C LYS A 422 2.54 13.57 -0.38
N ALA A 423 2.12 13.16 -1.57
CA ALA A 423 2.57 13.79 -2.82
C ALA A 423 2.26 15.30 -2.85
N GLU A 424 1.06 15.70 -2.41
CA GLU A 424 0.66 17.11 -2.30
C GLU A 424 1.51 17.87 -1.27
N LEU A 425 1.84 17.24 -0.14
CA LEU A 425 2.75 17.79 0.86
C LEU A 425 4.17 18.01 0.30
N GLU A 426 4.72 17.04 -0.42
CA GLU A 426 6.05 17.16 -1.03
C GLU A 426 6.08 18.24 -2.13
N ALA A 427 5.04 18.28 -2.98
CA ALA A 427 4.91 19.29 -4.03
C ALA A 427 4.87 20.71 -3.44
N TYR A 428 4.11 20.92 -2.37
CA TYR A 428 4.02 22.20 -1.68
C TYR A 428 5.40 22.70 -1.21
N TYR A 429 6.18 21.85 -0.55
CA TYR A 429 7.49 22.25 -0.02
C TYR A 429 8.57 22.37 -1.10
N ALA A 430 8.45 21.63 -2.21
CA ALA A 430 9.29 21.84 -3.39
C ALA A 430 9.07 23.26 -3.98
N ASP A 431 7.82 23.71 -4.10
CA ASP A 431 7.49 25.05 -4.59
C ASP A 431 7.97 26.14 -3.63
N VAL A 432 7.79 25.97 -2.32
CA VAL A 432 8.30 26.92 -1.31
C VAL A 432 9.83 27.04 -1.39
N ALA A 433 10.54 25.93 -1.53
CA ALA A 433 12.00 25.94 -1.68
C ALA A 433 12.45 26.65 -2.97
N SER A 434 11.70 26.49 -4.07
CA SER A 434 12.01 27.13 -5.36
C SER A 434 11.79 28.66 -5.37
N THR A 435 10.94 29.16 -4.47
CA THR A 435 10.56 30.58 -4.39
C THR A 435 11.37 31.40 -3.38
N GLN A 436 12.18 30.77 -2.52
CA GLN A 436 13.11 31.48 -1.65
C GLN A 436 14.42 31.83 -2.38
N PRO A 437 14.80 33.11 -2.49
CA PRO A 437 16.07 33.49 -3.11
C PRO A 437 17.25 32.97 -2.27
N SER A 438 18.13 32.19 -2.91
CA SER A 438 19.34 31.65 -2.29
C SER A 438 20.21 32.79 -1.74
N ALA A 439 20.39 32.84 -0.41
CA ALA A 439 21.31 33.78 0.23
C ALA A 439 22.76 33.33 0.01
N ILE A 440 23.30 33.58 -1.19
CA ILE A 440 24.73 33.41 -1.45
C ILE A 440 25.49 34.66 -0.97
N SER A 441 26.46 34.40 -0.11
CA SER A 441 27.36 35.28 0.61
C SER A 441 27.88 36.51 -0.17
N LYS A 442 27.61 37.71 0.35
CA LYS A 442 28.50 38.86 0.14
C LYS A 442 29.61 38.81 1.18
N HIS A 443 30.68 38.05 0.92
CA HIS A 443 31.95 38.29 1.58
C HIS A 443 32.56 39.57 0.97
N THR A 444 32.42 40.68 1.68
CA THR A 444 33.15 41.91 1.40
C THR A 444 34.62 41.70 1.72
N SER A 445 35.46 41.52 0.70
CA SER A 445 36.89 41.82 0.80
C SER A 445 37.08 43.33 0.66
N ARG A 446 37.26 44.05 1.77
CA ARG A 446 37.87 45.38 1.73
C ARG A 446 39.39 45.20 1.75
N LYS A 447 40.03 45.70 0.69
CA LYS A 447 41.43 46.10 0.69
C LYS A 447 41.61 47.38 1.50
#